data_AF-A0A533X661-F1
#
_entry.id   AF-A0A533X661-F1
#
_cell.length_a   1.000
_cell.length_b   1.000
_cell.length_c   1.000
_cell.angle_alpha   90.00
_cell.angle_beta   90.00
_cell.angle_gamma   90.00
#
_symmetry.space_group_name_H-M   'P 1'
#
loop_
_entity.id
_entity.type
_entity.pdbx_description
1 polymer ?
#
loop_
_entity_poly.entity_id
_entity_poly.type
_entity_poly.pdbx_seq_one_letter_code
_entity_poly.pdbx_strand_id
1 'polypeptide(L)' 'SDDVYELLKKFKLPGESFSGVIRRGLKGRGNLADLAGRDTISKEDWRLAALHLAKAEEKTSKELARS' A
#
# COMPACT_ATOMS: atom_id res chain seq x y z
N SER A 1 7.09 -33.83 4.46
CA SER A 1 6.16 -33.27 3.45
C SER A 1 5.20 -32.29 4.09
N ASP A 2 4.66 -32.63 5.27
CA ASP A 2 3.76 -31.75 6.05
C ASP A 2 4.38 -30.38 6.39
N ASP A 3 5.68 -30.32 6.66
CA ASP A 3 6.36 -29.07 7.02
C ASP A 3 6.28 -28.01 5.92
N VAL A 4 6.38 -28.42 4.65
CA VAL A 4 6.27 -27.52 3.49
C VAL A 4 4.82 -27.05 3.32
N TYR A 5 3.86 -27.93 3.57
CA TYR A 5 2.45 -27.61 3.49
C TYR A 5 2.02 -26.60 4.57
N GLU A 6 2.50 -26.78 5.80
CA GLU A 6 2.25 -25.85 6.91
C GLU A 6 2.93 -24.50 6.69
N LEU A 7 4.12 -24.48 6.08
CA LEU A 7 4.75 -23.24 5.63
C LEU A 7 3.89 -22.53 4.58
N LEU A 8 3.42 -23.24 3.55
CA LEU A 8 2.59 -22.63 2.51
C LEU A 8 1.27 -22.09 3.05
N LYS A 9 0.65 -22.76 4.03
CA LYS A 9 -0.55 -22.25 4.72
C LYS A 9 -0.32 -20.90 5.38
N LYS A 10 0.82 -20.73 6.08
CA LYS A 10 1.17 -19.47 6.75
C LYS A 10 1.41 -18.31 5.77
N PHE A 11 1.87 -18.62 4.55
CA PHE A 11 2.18 -17.63 3.52
C PHE A 11 1.02 -17.31 2.57
N LYS A 12 -0.06 -18.08 2.62
CA LYS A 12 -1.24 -17.96 1.74
C LYS A 12 -2.12 -16.79 2.16
N LEU A 13 -2.51 -15.95 1.20
CA LEU A 13 -3.50 -14.90 1.43
C LEU A 13 -4.93 -15.46 1.43
N PRO A 14 -5.91 -14.79 2.06
CA PRO A 14 -7.31 -15.21 2.02
C PRO A 14 -7.80 -15.37 0.57
N GLY A 15 -8.35 -16.55 0.24
CA GLY A 15 -8.83 -16.88 -1.11
C GLY A 15 -7.74 -17.21 -2.15
N GLU A 16 -6.45 -17.08 -1.83
CA GLU A 16 -5.34 -17.40 -2.75
C GLU A 16 -5.13 -18.91 -2.84
N SER A 17 -4.83 -19.48 -4.02
CA SER A 17 -4.49 -20.91 -4.15
C SER A 17 -3.03 -21.19 -3.75
N PHE A 18 -2.70 -22.45 -3.42
CA PHE A 18 -1.29 -22.82 -3.13
C PHE A 18 -0.37 -22.61 -4.33
N SER A 19 -0.87 -22.86 -5.54
CA SER A 19 -0.15 -22.54 -6.78
C SER A 19 0.07 -21.04 -6.94
N GLY A 20 -0.85 -20.19 -6.46
CA GLY A 20 -0.70 -18.74 -6.37
C GLY A 20 0.48 -18.34 -5.49
N VAL A 21 0.57 -18.92 -4.28
CA VAL A 21 1.70 -18.70 -3.35
C VAL A 21 3.04 -19.05 -4.00
N ILE A 22 3.12 -20.20 -4.66
CA ILE A 22 4.35 -20.66 -5.33
C ILE A 22 4.74 -19.72 -6.48
N ARG A 23 3.78 -19.35 -7.35
CA ARG A 23 4.03 -18.41 -8.45
C ARG A 23 4.50 -17.04 -7.95
N ARG A 24 3.93 -16.57 -6.84
CA ARG A 24 4.31 -15.32 -6.18
C ARG A 24 5.73 -15.39 -5.58
N GLY A 25 6.10 -16.52 -4.97
CA GLY A 25 7.46 -16.74 -4.47
C GLY A 25 8.51 -16.85 -5.58
N LEU A 26 8.16 -17.48 -6.71
CA LEU A 26 9.04 -17.64 -7.88
C LEU A 26 9.23 -16.37 -8.70
N LYS A 27 8.30 -15.40 -8.59
CA LYS A 27 8.46 -14.07 -9.22
C LYS A 27 9.59 -13.23 -8.61
N GLY A 28 10.26 -13.72 -7.56
CA GLY A 28 11.39 -13.04 -6.93
C GLY A 28 10.95 -12.05 -5.85
N ARG A 29 11.86 -11.74 -4.91
CA ARG A 29 11.67 -10.62 -3.96
C ARG A 29 11.30 -9.40 -4.79
N GLY A 30 10.11 -8.83 -4.51
CA GLY A 30 9.45 -7.83 -5.34
C GLY A 30 10.41 -6.85 -5.99
N ASN A 31 10.32 -6.75 -7.31
CA ASN A 31 11.04 -5.74 -8.06
C ASN A 31 10.54 -4.37 -7.60
N LEU A 32 11.41 -3.36 -7.47
CA LEU A 32 10.97 -1.97 -7.22
C LEU A 32 9.95 -1.50 -8.28
N ALA A 33 9.97 -2.09 -9.48
CA ALA A 33 8.96 -1.89 -10.52
C ALA A 33 7.56 -2.40 -10.13
N ASP A 34 7.44 -3.40 -9.24
CA ASP A 34 6.14 -3.84 -8.69
C ASP A 34 5.55 -2.82 -7.70
N LEU A 35 6.35 -1.84 -7.26
CA LEU A 35 5.90 -0.68 -6.49
C LEU A 35 5.34 0.43 -7.39
N ALA A 36 5.65 0.41 -8.70
CA ALA A 36 5.10 1.35 -9.65
C ALA A 36 3.61 1.05 -9.86
N GLY A 37 2.73 1.93 -9.40
CA GLY A 37 1.28 1.77 -9.45
C GLY A 37 0.62 1.32 -8.13
N ARG A 38 1.39 1.10 -7.05
CA ARG A 38 0.85 1.14 -5.68
C ARG A 38 0.84 2.59 -5.19
N ASP A 39 -0.04 2.91 -4.25
CA ASP A 39 -0.29 4.21 -3.58
C ASP A 39 0.93 4.80 -2.82
N THR A 40 2.11 4.62 -3.38
CA THR A 40 3.38 5.10 -2.88
C THR A 40 3.61 6.46 -3.48
N ILE A 41 3.16 7.48 -2.77
CA ILE A 41 3.45 8.87 -3.09
C ILE A 41 4.94 9.15 -2.88
N SER A 42 5.55 9.95 -3.74
CA SER A 42 6.93 10.39 -3.52
C SER A 42 6.98 11.34 -2.31
N LYS A 43 8.18 11.58 -1.78
CA LYS A 43 8.37 12.57 -0.71
C LYS A 43 7.90 13.97 -1.13
N GLU A 44 8.06 14.32 -2.40
CA GLU A 44 7.61 15.61 -2.92
C GLU A 44 6.08 15.65 -3.06
N ASP A 45 5.47 14.57 -3.55
CA ASP A 45 4.00 14.46 -3.61
C ASP A 45 3.38 14.56 -2.22
N TRP A 46 4.01 13.95 -1.20
CA TRP A 46 3.59 14.08 0.19
C TRP A 46 3.69 15.52 0.69
N ARG A 47 4.77 16.23 0.35
CA ARG A 47 4.96 17.63 0.72
C ARG A 47 3.87 18.53 0.12
N LEU A 48 3.51 18.28 -1.14
CA LEU A 48 2.43 19.00 -1.83
C LEU A 48 1.05 18.68 -1.23
N ALA A 49 0.77 17.41 -0.94
CA ALA A 49 -0.47 17.00 -0.29
C ALA A 49 -0.64 17.67 1.08
N ALA A 50 0.43 17.70 1.89
CA ALA A 50 0.41 18.36 3.20
C ALA A 50 0.14 19.87 3.09
N LEU A 51 0.73 20.56 2.10
CA LEU A 51 0.47 21.97 1.86
C LEU A 51 -0.99 22.24 1.46
N HIS A 52 -1.56 21.39 0.60
CA HIS A 52 -2.95 21.53 0.19
C HIS A 52 -3.91 21.28 1.34
N LEU A 53 -3.61 20.31 2.20
CA LEU A 53 -4.40 20.03 3.40
C LEU A 53 -4.42 21.24 4.35
N ALA A 54 -3.25 21.82 4.64
CA ALA A 54 -3.15 22.98 5.54
C ALA A 54 -3.95 24.19 5.01
N LYS A 55 -3.92 24.44 3.70
CA LYS A 55 -4.74 25.50 3.07
C LYS A 55 -6.24 25.22 3.16
N ALA A 56 -6.64 23.96 3.00
CA ALA A 56 -8.04 23.56 3.11
C ALA A 56 -8.54 23.72 4.55
N GLU A 57 -7.72 23.36 5.54
CA GLU A 57 -8.01 23.56 6.96
C GLU A 57 -8.17 25.05 7.30
N GLU A 58 -7.23 25.90 6.86
CA GLU A 58 -7.30 27.35 7.09
C GLU A 58 -8.58 27.96 6.50
N LYS A 59 -8.94 27.55 5.27
CA LYS A 59 -10.17 28.01 4.62
C LYS A 59 -11.41 27.56 5.39
N THR A 60 -11.44 26.30 5.80
CA THR A 60 -12.55 25.72 6.58
C THR A 60 -12.70 26.44 7.93
N SER A 61 -11.60 26.72 8.63
CA SER A 61 -11.63 27.46 9.90
C SER A 61 -12.13 28.90 9.72
N LYS A 62 -11.74 29.59 8.63
CA LYS A 62 -12.23 30.94 8.32
C LYS A 62 -13.72 30.95 7.99
N GLU A 63 -14.22 29.95 7.28
CA GLU A 63 -15.64 29.81 6.97
C GLU A 63 -16.44 29.51 8.24
N LEU A 64 -15.94 28.63 9.12
CA LEU A 64 -16.58 28.31 10.40
C LEU A 64 -16.61 29.51 11.35
N ALA A 65 -15.54 30.31 11.39
CA ALA A 65 -15.45 31.53 12.21
C ALA A 65 -16.35 32.69 11.72
N ARG A 66 -16.88 32.57 10.50
CA ARG A 66 -17.76 33.57 9.87
C ARG A 66 -19.24 33.18 9.95
N SER A 67 -19.54 31.94 10.34
CA SER A 67 -20.89 31.42 10.64
C SER A 67 -21.26 31.61 12.10
#